data_AF-A0A519GVW0-F1
#
_entry.id   AF-A0A519GVW0-F1
#
_cell.length_a   1.000
_cell.length_b   1.000
_cell.length_c   1.000
_cell.angle_alpha   90.00
_cell.angle_beta   90.00
_cell.angle_gamma   90.00
#
_symmetry.space_group_name_H-M   'P 1'
#
loop_
_entity.id
_entity.type
_entity.pdbx_description
1 polymer ?
#
loop_
_entity_poly.entity_id
_entity_poly.type
_entity_poly.pdbx_seq_one_letter_code
_entity_poly.pdbx_strand_id
1 'polypeptide(L)' 'MWLLRRRGGGSPTWPRGRPAMVEVLETRAVAPQTQLVVARYAGRQLLLSVGPSGTQCLRDDAVATEPAS' A
#
# COMPACT_ATOMS: atom_id res chain seq x y z
N MET A 1 9.45 -14.54 -7.56
CA MET A 1 9.83 -13.38 -8.40
C MET A 1 8.54 -12.60 -8.66
N TRP A 2 8.33 -11.43 -8.04
CA TRP A 2 7.06 -10.68 -8.10
C TRP A 2 7.36 -9.24 -8.55
N LEU A 3 6.90 -8.93 -9.76
CA LEU A 3 7.25 -7.78 -10.58
C LEU A 3 6.18 -6.68 -10.47
N LEU A 4 6.52 -5.60 -9.77
CA LEU A 4 5.78 -4.34 -9.79
C LEU A 4 5.79 -3.81 -11.25
N ARG A 5 4.76 -4.11 -12.05
CA ARG A 5 4.64 -3.51 -13.37
C ARG A 5 3.79 -2.25 -13.33
N ARG A 6 4.54 -1.15 -13.46
CA ARG A 6 4.16 0.19 -13.91
C ARG A 6 3.04 0.17 -14.94
N ARG A 7 2.14 1.16 -14.83
CA ARG A 7 1.30 1.72 -15.92
C ARG A 7 0.90 0.70 -17.00
N GLY A 8 -0.22 0.02 -16.75
CA GLY A 8 -0.89 -0.88 -17.69
C GLY A 8 -1.40 -2.13 -16.98
N GLY A 9 -2.71 -2.18 -16.69
CA GLY A 9 -3.47 -3.39 -16.32
C GLY A 9 -2.74 -4.51 -15.57
N GLY A 10 -2.03 -4.21 -14.47
CA GLY A 10 -1.25 -5.19 -13.73
C GLY A 10 -1.41 -5.01 -12.22
N SER A 11 -1.99 -6.01 -11.55
CA SER A 11 -2.19 -6.05 -10.11
C SER A 11 -0.86 -5.97 -9.34
N PRO A 12 -0.79 -5.23 -8.21
CA PRO A 12 0.45 -5.04 -7.46
C PRO A 12 0.97 -6.37 -6.91
N THR A 13 2.27 -6.61 -7.10
CA THR A 13 2.91 -7.87 -6.74
C THR A 13 3.70 -7.73 -5.43
N TRP A 14 3.19 -8.32 -4.36
CA TRP A 14 3.72 -8.24 -3.01
C TRP A 14 4.90 -9.20 -2.77
N PRO A 15 5.98 -8.78 -2.08
CA PRO A 15 7.12 -9.64 -1.80
C PRO A 15 6.75 -10.81 -0.86
N ARG A 16 7.03 -12.04 -1.32
CA ARG A 16 6.64 -13.31 -0.68
C ARG A 16 7.63 -13.81 0.40
N GLY A 17 8.25 -12.92 1.17
CA GLY A 17 9.39 -13.28 2.05
C GLY A 17 9.05 -13.64 3.50
N ARG A 18 7.98 -13.07 4.04
CA ARG A 18 7.35 -13.30 5.35
C ARG A 18 5.93 -12.74 5.20
N PRO A 19 4.91 -13.17 5.95
CA PRO A 19 3.66 -12.42 6.02
C PRO A 19 4.00 -11.07 6.67
N ALA A 20 4.44 -10.11 5.86
CA ALA A 20 4.56 -8.73 6.28
C ALA A 20 3.12 -8.30 6.55
N MET A 21 2.78 -8.28 7.83
CA MET A 21 1.46 -7.91 8.29
C MET A 21 1.18 -6.51 7.77
N VAL A 22 0.11 -6.39 6.98
CA VAL A 22 -0.38 -5.09 6.55
C VAL A 22 -1.11 -4.50 7.74
N GLU A 23 -0.58 -3.40 8.26
CA GLU A 23 -1.23 -2.63 9.32
C GLU A 23 -1.97 -1.47 8.67
N VAL A 24 -3.29 -1.43 8.78
CA VAL A 24 -4.09 -0.30 8.30
C VAL A 24 -4.08 0.78 9.37
N LEU A 25 -3.51 1.94 9.04
CA LEU A 25 -3.41 3.08 9.95
C LEU A 25 -4.65 3.98 9.85
N GLU A 26 -5.10 4.26 8.63
CA GLU A 26 -6.21 5.16 8.37
C GLU A 26 -6.98 4.71 7.12
N THR A 27 -8.30 4.90 7.15
CA THR A 27 -9.17 4.69 6.00
C THR A 27 -10.12 5.87 5.87
N ARG A 28 -10.24 6.44 4.66
CA ARG A 28 -11.10 7.57 4.38
C ARG A 28 -11.86 7.37 3.07
N ALA A 29 -13.19 7.44 3.13
CA ALA A 29 -14.02 7.47 1.93
C ALA A 29 -13.82 8.79 1.17
N VAL A 30 -13.58 8.71 -0.14
CA VAL A 30 -13.44 9.87 -1.04
C VAL A 30 -14.49 9.88 -2.15
N ALA A 31 -15.11 8.73 -2.42
CA ALA A 31 -16.27 8.59 -3.31
C ALA A 31 -17.13 7.40 -2.83
N PRO A 32 -18.37 7.23 -3.33
CA PRO A 32 -19.30 6.19 -2.86
C PRO A 32 -18.75 4.76 -2.92
N GLN A 33 -17.80 4.50 -3.83
CA GLN A 33 -17.17 3.20 -4.01
C GLN A 33 -15.64 3.29 -3.95
N THR A 34 -15.08 4.40 -3.42
CA THR A 34 -13.64 4.61 -3.38
C THR A 34 -13.21 5.13 -2.03
N GLN A 35 -12.22 4.47 -1.45
CA GLN A 35 -11.60 4.83 -0.19
C GLN A 35 -10.09 4.97 -0.38
N LEU A 36 -9.51 5.94 0.31
CA LEU A 36 -8.07 6.03 0.51
C LEU A 36 -7.72 5.28 1.79
N VAL A 37 -6.66 4.49 1.74
CA VAL A 37 -6.16 3.70 2.88
C VAL A 37 -4.70 4.02 3.07
N VAL A 38 -4.32 4.44 4.27
CA VAL A 38 -2.92 4.52 4.70
C VAL A 38 -2.58 3.22 5.40
N ALA A 39 -1.56 2.51 4.92
CA ALA A 39 -1.16 1.23 5.48
C ALA A 39 0.36 1.13 5.66
N ARG A 40 0.82 0.43 6.69
CA ARG A 40 2.23 0.05 6.83
C ARG A 40 2.45 -1.35 6.32
N TYR A 41 3.52 -1.51 5.55
CA TYR A 41 3.93 -2.79 5.00
C TYR A 41 5.46 -2.83 4.90
N ALA A 42 6.07 -3.83 5.53
CA ALA A 42 7.53 -4.06 5.47
C ALA A 42 8.39 -2.80 5.77
N GLY A 43 7.99 -2.01 6.78
CA GLY A 43 8.71 -0.78 7.16
C GLY A 43 8.46 0.42 6.23
N ARG A 44 7.47 0.32 5.34
CA ARG A 44 7.05 1.38 4.43
C ARG A 44 5.63 1.81 4.73
N GLN A 45 5.32 3.06 4.49
CA GLN A 45 3.98 3.60 4.57
C GLN A 45 3.46 3.76 3.14
N LEU A 46 2.29 3.20 2.89
CA LEU A 46 1.62 3.19 1.60
C LEU A 46 0.37 4.04 1.69
N LEU A 47 0.13 4.87 0.68
CA LEU A 47 -1.19 5.44 0.41
C LEU A 47 -1.83 4.64 -0.72
N LEU A 48 -2.95 3.99 -0.45
CA LEU A 48 -3.67 3.14 -1.38
C LEU A 48 -5.01 3.78 -1.74
N SER A 49 -5.42 3.68 -3.00
CA SER A 49 -6.80 3.88 -3.43
C SER A 49 -7.44 2.51 -3.62
N VAL A 50 -8.53 2.25 -2.92
CA VAL A 50 -9.29 1.00 -3.00
C VAL A 50 -10.67 1.32 -3.55
N GLY A 51 -11.03 0.70 -4.67
CA GLY A 51 -12.34 0.87 -5.27
C GLY A 51 -12.73 -0.28 -6.21
N PRO A 52 -13.77 -0.10 -7.04
CA PRO A 52 -14.32 -1.18 -7.87
C PRO A 52 -13.32 -1.70 -8.91
N SER A 53 -12.37 -0.86 -9.34
CA SER A 53 -11.30 -1.23 -10.27
C SER A 53 -10.12 -1.94 -9.58
N GLY A 54 -10.19 -2.17 -8.26
CA GLY A 54 -9.15 -2.78 -7.46
C GLY A 54 -8.38 -1.79 -6.59
N THR A 55 -7.20 -2.22 -6.13
CA THR A 55 -6.32 -1.45 -5.25
C THR A 55 -5.14 -0.89 -6.02
N GLN A 56 -4.94 0.43 -5.91
CA GLN A 56 -3.82 1.14 -6.52
C GLN A 56 -2.95 1.77 -5.43
N CYS A 57 -1.63 1.64 -5.56
CA CYS A 57 -0.69 2.35 -4.68
C CYS A 57 -0.42 3.74 -5.26
N LEU A 58 -0.77 4.77 -4.50
CA LEU A 58 -0.59 6.18 -4.85
C LEU A 58 0.73 6.74 -4.30
N ARG A 59 1.13 6.33 -3.09
CA ARG A 59 2.40 6.70 -2.47
C ARG A 59 3.03 5.53 -1.75
N ASP A 60 4.36 5.51 -1.74
CA ASP A 60 5.20 4.53 -1.08
C ASP A 60 6.37 5.31 -0.46
N ASP A 61 6.30 5.52 0.84
CA ASP A 61 7.26 6.28 1.60
C ASP A 61 8.02 5.33 2.53
N ALA A 62 9.35 5.44 2.58
CA ALA A 62 10.12 4.75 3.60
C ALA A 62 9.75 5.36 4.96
N VAL A 63 9.31 4.54 5.91
CA VAL A 63 9.14 5.03 7.28
C VAL A 63 10.54 5.20 7.83
N ALA A 64 10.94 6.44 8.10
CA ALA A 64 12.14 6.70 8.86
C ALA A 64 11.94 6.09 10.25
N THR A 65 12.51 4.92 10.48
CA THR A 65 12.69 4.40 11.83
C THR A 65 13.72 5.34 12.45
N GLU A 66 13.29 6.35 13.20
CA GLU A 66 14.22 7.08 14.06
C GLU A 66 14.90 6.04 14.95
N PRO A 67 16.25 5.98 15.00
CA PRO A 67 16.92 5.11 15.94
C PRO A 67 16.56 5.59 17.34
N ALA A 68 15.89 4.73 18.11
CA ALA A 68 15.69 4.95 19.53
C ALA A 68 17.08 5.18 20.15
N SER A 69 17.29 6.39 20.67
CA SER A 69 18.48 6.79 21.42
C SER A 69 18.40 6.28 22.86
#